data_AF-A0A2K2CQN3-F1
#
_entry.id   AF-A0A2K2CQN3-F1
#
_cell.length_a   1.000
_cell.length_b   1.000
_cell.length_c   1.000
_cell.angle_alpha   90.00
_cell.angle_beta   90.00
_cell.angle_gamma   90.00
#
_symmetry.space_group_name_H-M   'P 1'
#
loop_
_entity.id
_entity.type
_entity.pdbx_description
1 polymer ?
#
loop_
_entity_poly.entity_id
_entity_poly.type
_entity_poly.pdbx_seq_one_letter_code
_entity_poly.pdbx_strand_id
1 'polypeptide(L)'
;IHPERYGDSRPHLFAYWTRDGYETTGCFNMDCPGFIQTGTATMRLGAAIDPVSHGGSLQKVALKLLKDKNNGDWWVYYGFNSVPTAVGYYPRSLFTYMAEKASDVYFGAYAIADRGLLSPPLGSGARPNGGQRSASFSNLQVIVDEGRTSKPVTEDLPTVAK
;
A
#
# COMPACT_ATOMS: atom_id res chain seq x y z
N ILE A 1 -8.69 6.44 5.67
CA ILE A 1 -9.36 6.55 6.99
C ILE A 1 -10.68 5.81 6.87
N HIS A 2 -11.04 4.96 7.84
CA HIS A 2 -12.27 4.17 7.77
C HIS A 2 -12.86 4.00 9.19
N PRO A 3 -13.58 5.00 9.72
CA PRO A 3 -13.98 5.02 11.12
C PRO A 3 -14.87 3.85 11.54
N GLU A 4 -15.80 3.44 10.69
CA GLU A 4 -16.68 2.30 10.96
C GLU A 4 -15.92 0.97 11.13
N ARG A 5 -14.76 0.83 10.49
CA ARG A 5 -13.94 -0.39 10.54
C ARG A 5 -12.98 -0.38 11.73
N TYR A 6 -12.33 0.75 11.98
CA TYR A 6 -11.27 0.84 12.99
C TYR A 6 -11.74 1.40 14.34
N GLY A 7 -12.95 1.96 14.40
CA GLY A 7 -13.49 2.59 15.61
C GLY A 7 -12.83 3.92 15.98
N ASP A 8 -12.02 4.50 15.07
CA ASP A 8 -11.31 5.76 15.28
C ASP A 8 -11.14 6.55 13.97
N SER A 9 -10.54 7.74 14.05
CA SER A 9 -10.28 8.60 12.88
C SER A 9 -8.80 8.67 12.48
N ARG A 10 -8.00 7.67 12.84
CA ARG A 10 -6.56 7.64 12.54
C ARG A 10 -6.29 7.03 11.16
N PRO A 11 -5.13 7.31 10.55
CA PRO A 11 -4.64 6.53 9.42
C PRO A 11 -4.19 5.15 9.91
N HIS A 12 -4.54 4.11 9.17
CA HIS A 12 -4.12 2.74 9.44
C HIS A 12 -3.41 2.21 8.21
N LEU A 13 -2.32 1.47 8.40
CA LEU A 13 -1.76 0.65 7.34
C LEU A 13 -2.78 -0.46 7.06
N PHE A 14 -3.24 -0.58 5.81
CA PHE A 14 -4.18 -1.64 5.46
C PHE A 14 -3.77 -2.31 4.16
N ALA A 15 -4.27 -3.52 3.98
CA ALA A 15 -4.27 -4.19 2.69
C ALA A 15 -5.61 -4.86 2.46
N TYR A 16 -5.97 -4.98 1.19
CA TYR A 16 -7.07 -5.84 0.75
C TYR A 16 -6.53 -6.74 -0.36
N TRP A 17 -6.79 -8.03 -0.27
CA TRP A 17 -6.44 -8.98 -1.32
C TRP A 17 -7.70 -9.61 -1.90
N THR A 18 -7.62 -10.02 -3.17
CA THR A 18 -8.66 -10.78 -3.86
C THR A 18 -7.99 -11.73 -4.85
N ARG A 19 -8.61 -12.89 -5.11
CA ARG A 19 -8.16 -13.88 -6.09
C ARG A 19 -8.92 -13.77 -7.41
N ASP A 20 -10.08 -13.13 -7.41
CA ASP A 20 -11.04 -13.11 -8.50
C ASP A 20 -11.42 -11.69 -8.94
N GLY A 21 -10.63 -10.67 -8.57
CA GLY A 21 -10.86 -9.30 -9.03
C GLY A 21 -12.06 -8.64 -8.36
N TYR A 22 -12.23 -8.86 -7.05
CA TYR A 22 -13.28 -8.28 -6.21
C TYR A 22 -14.69 -8.87 -6.40
N GLU A 23 -14.81 -10.01 -7.08
CA GLU A 23 -16.12 -10.64 -7.36
C GLU A 23 -16.71 -11.33 -6.11
N THR A 24 -16.04 -12.37 -5.61
CA THR A 24 -16.53 -13.18 -4.49
C THR A 24 -15.49 -13.40 -3.40
N THR A 25 -14.20 -13.29 -3.74
CA THR A 25 -13.10 -13.49 -2.81
C THR A 25 -12.50 -12.16 -2.38
N GLY A 26 -12.09 -12.11 -1.12
CA GLY A 26 -11.15 -11.13 -0.65
C GLY A 26 -11.22 -10.92 0.84
N CYS A 27 -10.27 -10.15 1.34
CA CYS A 27 -10.12 -9.95 2.76
C CYS A 27 -9.39 -8.66 3.07
N PHE A 28 -9.86 -7.98 4.10
CA PHE A 28 -9.12 -6.90 4.72
C PHE A 28 -8.09 -7.47 5.69
N ASN A 29 -6.88 -6.88 5.66
CA ASN A 29 -5.85 -7.09 6.67
C ASN A 29 -5.60 -8.58 6.97
N MET A 30 -5.83 -8.98 8.22
CA MET A 30 -5.76 -10.36 8.70
C MET A 30 -7.12 -10.80 9.27
N ASP A 31 -8.22 -10.21 8.81
CA ASP A 31 -9.58 -10.50 9.27
C ASP A 31 -10.00 -11.95 8.91
N CYS A 32 -9.28 -12.56 7.97
CA CYS A 32 -9.40 -13.95 7.56
C CYS A 32 -8.03 -14.50 7.11
N PRO A 33 -7.89 -15.83 6.95
CA PRO A 33 -6.64 -16.44 6.51
C PRO A 33 -6.19 -15.92 5.14
N GLY A 34 -4.91 -15.61 4.99
CA GLY A 34 -4.31 -15.22 3.71
C GLY A 34 -3.00 -14.47 3.86
N PHE A 35 -2.88 -13.58 4.84
CA PHE A 35 -1.62 -12.91 5.17
C PHE A 35 -0.90 -13.61 6.31
N ILE A 36 0.40 -13.85 6.15
CA ILE A 36 1.26 -14.44 7.17
C ILE A 36 2.22 -13.36 7.66
N GLN A 37 1.97 -12.86 8.87
CA GLN A 37 2.82 -11.84 9.49
C GLN A 37 4.15 -12.46 9.96
N THR A 38 5.26 -11.73 9.78
CA THR A 38 6.55 -12.14 10.37
C THR A 38 6.56 -11.91 11.89
N GLY A 39 7.28 -12.77 12.62
CA GLY A 39 7.47 -12.60 14.06
C GLY A 39 8.31 -11.37 14.44
N THR A 40 9.08 -10.82 13.51
CA THR A 40 9.95 -9.65 13.72
C THR A 40 9.30 -8.33 13.28
N ALA A 41 8.09 -8.37 12.72
CA ALA A 41 7.41 -7.18 12.24
C ALA A 41 7.01 -6.25 13.39
N THR A 42 7.48 -5.00 13.31
CA THR A 42 7.09 -3.91 14.23
C THR A 42 5.76 -3.27 13.87
N MET A 43 5.33 -3.42 12.61
CA MET A 43 4.05 -2.92 12.09
C MET A 43 3.15 -4.10 11.70
N ARG A 44 1.83 -3.92 11.76
CA ARG A 44 0.83 -4.93 11.36
C ARG A 44 -0.18 -4.33 10.39
N LEU A 45 -0.74 -5.15 9.51
CA LEU A 45 -1.92 -4.75 8.74
C LEU A 45 -3.08 -4.48 9.70
N GLY A 46 -3.76 -3.35 9.51
CA GLY A 46 -4.80 -2.83 10.38
C GLY A 46 -4.29 -1.99 11.55
N ALA A 47 -2.99 -1.86 11.77
CA ALA A 47 -2.45 -1.01 12.84
C ALA A 47 -2.48 0.48 12.47
N ALA A 48 -2.72 1.32 13.47
CA ALA A 48 -2.67 2.76 13.32
C ALA A 48 -1.25 3.24 12.98
N ILE A 49 -1.15 4.21 12.07
CA ILE A 49 0.08 4.91 11.74
C ILE A 49 0.13 6.14 12.64
N ASP A 50 1.13 6.16 13.52
CA ASP A 50 1.34 7.24 14.48
C ASP A 50 2.86 7.41 14.73
N PRO A 51 3.36 8.65 14.86
CA PRO A 51 2.66 9.92 14.70
C PRO A 51 2.29 10.25 13.23
N VAL A 52 1.40 11.23 13.05
CA VAL A 52 1.08 11.83 11.74
C VAL A 52 1.80 13.16 11.53
N SER A 53 1.93 13.59 10.27
CA SER A 53 2.53 14.88 9.95
C SER A 53 1.76 16.05 10.58
N HIS A 54 2.44 16.88 11.36
CA HIS A 54 1.83 18.04 12.04
C HIS A 54 2.85 19.17 12.20
N GLY A 55 2.40 20.43 12.02
CA GLY A 55 3.19 21.62 12.35
C GLY A 55 4.56 21.72 11.67
N GLY A 56 4.75 21.10 10.50
CA GLY A 56 6.03 21.06 9.77
C GLY A 56 6.88 19.81 10.01
N SER A 57 6.52 18.96 10.99
CA SER A 57 7.09 17.62 11.11
C SER A 57 6.48 16.71 10.05
N LEU A 58 7.27 16.32 9.06
CA LEU A 58 6.84 15.42 7.99
C LEU A 58 7.14 13.97 8.35
N GLN A 59 6.10 13.14 8.35
CA GLN A 59 6.19 11.70 8.51
C GLN A 59 6.17 11.04 7.13
N LYS A 60 7.02 10.03 6.93
CA LYS A 60 7.14 9.29 5.68
C LYS A 60 6.90 7.80 5.92
N VAL A 61 6.07 7.23 5.06
CA VAL A 61 5.84 5.78 5.00
C VAL A 61 6.51 5.26 3.73
N ALA A 62 7.41 4.29 3.89
CA ALA A 62 8.02 3.55 2.81
C ALA A 62 7.32 2.19 2.66
N LEU A 63 6.80 1.92 1.46
CA LEU A 63 6.17 0.65 1.12
C LEU A 63 6.99 -0.05 0.04
N LYS A 64 7.17 -1.35 0.18
CA LYS A 64 7.72 -2.20 -0.88
C LYS A 64 6.92 -3.50 -0.94
N LEU A 65 6.48 -3.85 -2.13
CA LEU A 65 5.86 -5.13 -2.45
C LEU A 65 6.84 -5.89 -3.34
N LEU A 66 7.23 -7.10 -2.93
CA LEU A 66 8.21 -7.90 -3.67
C LEU A 66 7.71 -9.34 -3.78
N LYS A 67 7.69 -9.87 -5.00
CA LYS A 67 7.48 -11.30 -5.21
C LYS A 67 8.80 -12.04 -5.03
N ASP A 68 8.85 -12.97 -4.09
CA ASP A 68 10.00 -13.84 -3.89
C ASP A 68 10.09 -14.83 -5.07
N LYS A 69 11.29 -15.04 -5.59
CA LYS A 69 11.54 -15.94 -6.72
C LYS A 69 11.48 -17.41 -6.31
N ASN A 70 11.82 -17.71 -5.07
CA ASN A 70 12.07 -19.08 -4.64
C ASN A 70 10.75 -19.81 -4.39
N ASN A 71 9.82 -19.16 -3.68
CA ASN A 71 8.51 -19.73 -3.35
C ASN A 71 7.34 -19.04 -4.08
N GLY A 72 7.57 -17.86 -4.68
CA GLY A 72 6.54 -17.10 -5.37
C GLY A 72 5.64 -16.26 -4.45
N ASP A 73 5.96 -16.18 -3.17
CA ASP A 73 5.17 -15.44 -2.19
C ASP A 73 5.33 -13.93 -2.38
N TRP A 74 4.26 -13.19 -2.09
CA TRP A 74 4.25 -11.73 -2.19
C TRP A 74 4.54 -11.11 -0.83
N TRP A 75 5.76 -10.62 -0.66
CA TRP A 75 6.23 -9.99 0.56
C TRP A 75 5.88 -8.52 0.62
N VAL A 76 5.32 -8.11 1.76
CA VAL A 76 4.99 -6.74 2.11
C VAL A 76 6.02 -6.21 3.09
N TYR A 77 6.63 -5.08 2.74
CA TYR A 77 7.57 -4.37 3.57
C TYR A 77 7.04 -2.98 3.91
N TYR A 78 7.29 -2.55 5.14
CA TYR A 78 6.88 -1.26 5.67
C TYR A 78 8.03 -0.61 6.43
N GLY A 79 8.19 0.68 6.24
CA GLY A 79 9.12 1.53 6.98
C GLY A 79 8.43 2.83 7.37
N PHE A 80 8.70 3.30 8.59
CA PHE A 80 8.22 4.58 9.09
C PHE A 80 9.41 5.46 9.41
N ASN A 81 9.64 6.49 8.60
CA ASN A 81 10.85 7.33 8.58
C ASN A 81 12.16 6.52 8.55
N SER A 82 12.12 5.29 8.04
CA SER A 82 13.22 4.33 8.09
C SER A 82 13.19 3.40 6.88
N VAL A 83 14.25 2.62 6.71
CA VAL A 83 14.32 1.58 5.68
C VAL A 83 13.23 0.53 5.94
N PRO A 84 12.43 0.16 4.93
CA PRO A 84 11.31 -0.76 5.15
C PRO A 84 11.78 -2.17 5.50
N THR A 85 11.12 -2.77 6.49
CA THR A 85 11.37 -4.14 6.96
C THR A 85 10.18 -5.04 6.66
N ALA A 86 10.40 -6.35 6.64
CA ALA A 86 9.38 -7.32 6.26
C ALA A 86 8.25 -7.37 7.30
N VAL A 87 7.03 -7.01 6.88
CA VAL A 87 5.82 -7.11 7.71
C VAL A 87 5.26 -8.53 7.67
N GLY A 88 5.28 -9.14 6.49
CA GLY A 88 4.68 -10.44 6.23
C GLY A 88 4.56 -10.69 4.75
N TYR A 89 3.86 -11.76 4.39
CA TYR A 89 3.67 -12.14 3.00
C TYR A 89 2.30 -12.77 2.75
N TYR A 90 1.86 -12.69 1.50
CA TYR A 90 0.76 -13.47 0.98
C TYR A 90 1.33 -14.69 0.24
N PRO A 91 0.92 -15.92 0.61
CA PRO A 91 1.35 -17.12 -0.08
C PRO A 91 1.00 -17.07 -1.57
N ARG A 92 1.88 -17.60 -2.43
CA ARG A 92 1.61 -17.76 -3.87
C ARG A 92 0.27 -18.45 -4.13
N SER A 93 -0.05 -19.48 -3.35
CA SER A 93 -1.27 -20.29 -3.48
C SER A 93 -2.56 -19.52 -3.23
N LEU A 94 -2.47 -18.33 -2.63
CA LEU A 94 -3.61 -17.44 -2.44
C LEU A 94 -4.13 -16.87 -3.77
N PHE A 95 -3.26 -16.75 -4.76
CA PHE A 95 -3.54 -16.06 -6.01
C PHE A 95 -3.66 -17.00 -7.20
N THR A 96 -4.40 -16.57 -8.20
CA THR A 96 -4.49 -17.20 -9.52
C THR A 96 -3.58 -16.43 -10.49
N TYR A 97 -4.04 -15.28 -10.97
CA TYR A 97 -3.31 -14.46 -11.94
C TYR A 97 -2.02 -13.87 -11.37
N MET A 98 -2.08 -13.34 -10.14
CA MET A 98 -0.91 -12.79 -9.45
C MET A 98 0.06 -13.86 -8.94
N ALA A 99 -0.27 -15.16 -9.04
CA ALA A 99 0.66 -16.20 -8.66
C ALA A 99 1.96 -16.11 -9.45
N GLU A 100 1.89 -15.80 -10.75
CA GLU A 100 3.06 -15.67 -11.61
C GLU A 100 3.66 -14.28 -11.57
N LYS A 101 2.85 -13.25 -11.85
CA LYS A 101 3.27 -11.85 -11.90
C LYS A 101 2.07 -10.92 -11.79
N ALA A 102 2.34 -9.65 -11.48
CA ALA A 102 1.38 -8.58 -11.70
C ALA A 102 1.37 -8.21 -13.20
N SER A 103 0.18 -8.01 -13.76
CA SER A 103 0.00 -7.45 -15.11
C SER A 103 0.00 -5.92 -15.08
N ASP A 104 -0.59 -5.36 -14.03
CA ASP A 104 -0.80 -3.93 -13.85
C ASP A 104 -0.44 -3.51 -12.43
N VAL A 105 0.08 -2.30 -12.29
CA VAL A 105 0.39 -1.69 -10.98
C VAL A 105 -0.06 -0.24 -11.03
N TYR A 106 -0.87 0.16 -10.06
CA TYR A 106 -1.38 1.53 -9.94
C TYR A 106 -0.86 2.16 -8.66
N PHE A 107 -0.53 3.45 -8.75
CA PHE A 107 -0.15 4.27 -7.60
C PHE A 107 -1.05 5.50 -7.57
N GLY A 108 -1.50 5.88 -6.38
CA GLY A 108 -2.33 7.06 -6.22
C GLY A 108 -3.02 7.07 -4.88
N ALA A 109 -3.98 7.97 -4.76
CA ALA A 109 -4.86 8.08 -3.62
C ALA A 109 -6.29 8.28 -4.12
N TYR A 110 -7.25 7.71 -3.39
CA TYR A 110 -8.66 7.88 -3.68
C TYR A 110 -9.42 8.23 -2.40
N ALA A 111 -10.48 9.01 -2.57
CA ALA A 111 -11.41 9.40 -1.54
C ALA A 111 -12.81 9.00 -2.01
N ILE A 112 -13.61 8.43 -1.10
CA ILE A 112 -14.98 8.00 -1.39
C ILE A 112 -15.91 8.85 -0.54
N ALA A 113 -17.01 9.31 -1.16
CA ALA A 113 -18.11 9.97 -0.49
C ALA A 113 -19.42 9.49 -1.12
N ASP A 114 -20.48 9.46 -0.30
CA ASP A 114 -21.82 9.20 -0.81
C ASP A 114 -22.26 10.28 -1.78
N ARG A 115 -23.15 9.91 -2.70
CA ARG A 115 -23.69 10.83 -3.70
C ARG A 115 -24.35 12.02 -3.00
N GLY A 116 -23.89 13.23 -3.35
CA GLY A 116 -24.40 14.49 -2.79
C GLY A 116 -23.60 15.00 -1.59
N LEU A 117 -22.68 14.22 -1.04
CA LEU A 117 -21.71 14.68 -0.04
C LEU A 117 -20.45 15.23 -0.71
N LEU A 118 -19.76 16.12 0.00
CA LEU A 118 -18.45 16.60 -0.42
C LEU A 118 -17.43 15.47 -0.26
N SER A 119 -16.58 15.29 -1.28
CA SER A 119 -15.45 14.36 -1.20
C SER A 119 -14.52 14.75 -0.03
N PRO A 120 -14.15 13.81 0.85
CA PRO A 120 -13.26 14.12 1.95
C PRO A 120 -11.86 14.50 1.44
N PRO A 121 -11.12 15.33 2.19
CA PRO A 121 -9.76 15.68 1.81
C PRO A 121 -8.84 14.45 1.82
N LEU A 122 -7.91 14.39 0.88
CA LEU A 122 -6.78 13.45 0.92
C LEU A 122 -5.64 14.03 1.75
N GLY A 123 -5.00 13.17 2.57
CA GLY A 123 -3.90 13.56 3.44
C GLY A 123 -4.29 14.69 4.41
N SER A 124 -3.57 15.81 4.37
CA SER A 124 -3.85 17.00 5.19
C SER A 124 -4.97 17.88 4.65
N GLY A 125 -5.49 17.61 3.45
CA GLY A 125 -6.41 18.50 2.73
C GLY A 125 -5.75 19.73 2.11
N ALA A 126 -4.44 19.93 2.29
CA ALA A 126 -3.72 21.01 1.63
C ALA A 126 -3.54 20.71 0.14
N ARG A 127 -3.86 21.70 -0.71
CA ARG A 127 -3.64 21.63 -2.16
C ARG A 127 -2.15 21.61 -2.51
N PRO A 128 -1.73 20.99 -3.63
CA PRO A 128 -0.34 20.97 -4.08
C PRO A 128 0.06 22.31 -4.71
N ASN A 129 0.16 23.36 -3.90
CA ASN A 129 0.48 24.73 -4.34
C ASN A 129 1.96 25.09 -4.08
N GLY A 130 2.86 24.12 -4.21
CA GLY A 130 4.31 24.30 -3.99
C GLY A 130 4.78 24.27 -2.53
N GLY A 131 3.86 24.12 -1.57
CA GLY A 131 4.19 23.94 -0.15
C GLY A 131 4.35 22.46 0.27
N GLN A 132 5.08 22.22 1.36
CA GLN A 132 5.30 20.88 1.94
C GLN A 132 4.09 20.32 2.71
N ARG A 133 2.95 21.01 2.70
CA ARG A 133 1.76 20.60 3.45
C ARG A 133 0.90 19.58 2.70
N SER A 134 0.99 19.53 1.38
CA SER A 134 0.23 18.57 0.57
C SER A 134 0.77 17.15 0.74
N ALA A 135 -0.12 16.16 0.68
CA ALA A 135 0.31 14.77 0.60
C ALA A 135 1.01 14.52 -0.73
N SER A 136 2.09 13.74 -0.71
CA SER A 136 2.88 13.44 -1.90
C SER A 136 3.34 11.99 -1.90
N PHE A 137 3.50 11.45 -3.10
CA PHE A 137 4.20 10.21 -3.36
C PHE A 137 5.51 10.56 -4.06
N SER A 138 6.59 9.87 -3.69
CA SER A 138 7.90 10.08 -4.31
C SER A 138 8.68 8.76 -4.34
N ASN A 139 9.73 8.73 -5.16
CA ASN A 139 10.58 7.54 -5.34
C ASN A 139 9.79 6.29 -5.77
N LEU A 140 8.78 6.47 -6.61
CA LEU A 140 7.99 5.39 -7.17
C LEU A 140 8.83 4.60 -8.17
N GLN A 141 8.93 3.29 -7.95
CA GLN A 141 9.72 2.39 -8.79
C GLN A 141 8.98 1.07 -8.96
N VAL A 142 8.97 0.55 -10.18
CA VAL A 142 8.51 -0.81 -10.48
C VAL A 142 9.73 -1.71 -10.57
N ILE A 143 9.74 -2.76 -9.75
CA ILE A 143 10.82 -3.73 -9.74
C ILE A 143 10.51 -4.80 -10.79
N VAL A 144 11.39 -4.91 -11.79
CA VAL A 144 11.29 -5.84 -12.93
C VAL A 144 12.47 -6.82 -12.94
N ASP A 145 12.50 -7.70 -13.94
CA ASP A 145 13.52 -8.75 -14.10
C ASP A 145 13.70 -9.58 -12.83
N GLU A 146 12.56 -9.90 -12.21
CA GLU A 146 12.49 -10.60 -10.94
C GLU A 146 13.38 -9.92 -9.89
N GLY A 147 13.13 -8.67 -9.49
CA GLY A 147 13.92 -8.10 -8.39
C GLY A 147 15.32 -7.59 -8.75
N ARG A 148 15.80 -7.76 -9.98
CA ARG A 148 17.16 -7.38 -10.37
C ARG A 148 17.27 -5.93 -10.84
N THR A 149 16.20 -5.40 -11.41
CA THR A 149 16.18 -4.07 -12.01
C THR A 149 15.01 -3.29 -11.42
N SER A 150 15.19 -2.01 -11.11
CA SER A 150 14.07 -1.10 -10.84
C SER A 150 13.93 -0.09 -11.97
N LYS A 151 12.70 0.09 -12.45
CA LYS A 151 12.32 1.10 -13.44
C LYS A 151 11.59 2.23 -12.69
N PRO A 152 12.13 3.46 -12.65
CA PRO A 152 11.44 4.57 -11.99
C PRO A 152 10.17 4.94 -12.75
N VAL A 153 9.14 5.35 -12.01
CA VAL A 153 7.92 5.92 -12.55
C VAL A 153 8.11 7.44 -12.67
N THR A 154 8.29 7.92 -13.90
CA THR A 154 8.62 9.33 -14.19
C THR A 154 7.50 10.10 -14.89
N GLU A 155 6.43 9.42 -15.28
CA GLU A 155 5.29 9.98 -16.01
C GLU A 155 3.98 9.52 -15.36
N ASP A 156 2.88 10.23 -15.62
CA ASP A 156 1.55 9.83 -15.16
C ASP A 156 1.06 8.63 -15.97
N LEU A 157 0.57 7.58 -15.29
CA LEU A 157 0.09 6.32 -15.89
C LEU A 157 1.10 5.66 -16.87
N PRO A 158 2.36 5.41 -16.44
CA PRO A 158 3.35 4.86 -17.35
C PRO A 158 3.06 3.37 -17.60
N THR A 159 2.92 2.99 -18.87
CA THR A 159 2.92 1.58 -19.24
C THR A 159 4.35 1.04 -19.17
N VAL A 160 4.64 0.21 -18.17
CA VAL A 160 5.92 -0.53 -18.13
C VAL A 160 5.79 -1.72 -19.10
N ALA A 161 6.13 -1.50 -20.37
CA ALA A 161 6.14 -2.56 -21.37
C ALA A 161 7.12 -3.68 -20.98
N LYS A 162 6.71 -4.92 -21.28
CA LYS A 162 7.45 -6.17 -21.03
C LYS A 162 8.84 -6.14 -21.64
#